data_AF-A0A432JQJ8-F1
#
_entry.id   AF-A0A432JQJ8-F1
#
_cell.length_a   1.000
_cell.length_b   1.000
_cell.length_c   1.000
_cell.angle_alpha   90.00
_cell.angle_beta   90.00
_cell.angle_gamma   90.00
#
_symmetry.space_group_name_H-M   'P 1'
#
loop_
_entity.id
_entity.type
_entity.pdbx_description
1 polymer ?
#
loop_
_entity_poly.entity_id
_entity_poly.type
_entity_poly.pdbx_seq_one_letter_code
_entity_poly.pdbx_strand_id
1 'polypeptide(L)'
;MENKKIGLKEAMSIGIGGMVGGGIFAVLGLAVSLGKGGTPVSFLIAGIIALITSYSYVKLSLSFPDRGGTVKFINKGFGRGVFSGGINNLLWISYIIMLSLYSSAFGSYAPNLWEITGNKSLDSHIYLSSIIILATFINYYSIKVVGKIESFAVIIKLVILISFVFIGAYGLFGNPNFHQLAISNWESPLKLLTAGMV
;
A
#
# COMPACT_ATOMS: atom_id res chain seq x y z
N MET A 1 10.03 21.95 25.94
CA MET A 1 9.00 21.25 25.12
C MET A 1 9.62 19.95 24.62
N GLU A 2 9.35 18.83 25.30
CA GLU A 2 9.95 17.53 24.93
C GLU A 2 9.59 17.09 23.51
N ASN A 3 10.60 16.52 22.85
CA ASN A 3 10.63 16.01 21.48
C ASN A 3 9.41 15.13 21.14
N LYS A 4 8.42 15.70 20.45
CA LYS A 4 7.35 14.93 19.81
C LYS A 4 7.80 14.49 18.41
N LYS A 5 8.79 13.61 18.34
CA LYS A 5 9.26 12.99 17.10
C LYS A 5 8.63 11.59 16.97
N ILE A 6 8.23 11.22 15.76
CA ILE A 6 7.81 9.84 15.43
C ILE A 6 9.02 8.93 15.71
N GLY A 7 8.85 7.93 16.56
CA GLY A 7 9.90 6.96 16.87
C GLY A 7 10.08 5.93 15.75
N LEU A 8 11.08 5.07 15.89
CA LEU A 8 11.38 4.04 14.88
C LEU A 8 10.21 3.07 14.69
N LYS A 9 9.58 2.63 15.78
CA LYS A 9 8.46 1.67 15.73
C LYS A 9 7.25 2.28 15.05
N GLU A 10 6.92 3.52 15.37
CA GLU A 10 5.82 4.25 14.74
C GLU A 10 6.12 4.49 13.26
N ALA A 11 7.36 4.86 12.91
CA ALA A 11 7.76 5.05 11.51
C ALA A 11 7.69 3.74 10.70
N MET A 12 8.14 2.62 11.27
CA MET A 12 7.99 1.29 10.66
C MET A 12 6.51 0.92 10.51
N SER A 13 5.71 1.20 11.54
CA SER A 13 4.27 0.93 11.51
C SER A 13 3.58 1.73 10.40
N ILE A 14 3.95 3.00 10.19
CA ILE A 14 3.41 3.82 9.10
C ILE A 14 3.78 3.20 7.73
N GLY A 15 5.04 2.78 7.57
CA GLY A 15 5.51 2.13 6.34
C GLY A 15 4.76 0.83 6.03
N ILE A 16 4.65 -0.08 7.01
CA ILE A 16 3.89 -1.33 6.88
C ILE A 16 2.38 -1.03 6.72
N GLY A 17 1.90 0.02 7.39
CA GLY A 17 0.62 0.70 7.26
C GLY A 17 0.20 0.88 5.81
N GLY A 18 0.89 1.79 5.12
CA GLY A 18 0.61 2.11 3.72
C GLY A 18 0.78 0.90 2.79
N MET A 19 1.89 0.17 2.90
CA MET A 19 2.23 -0.88 1.95
C MET A 19 1.24 -2.06 1.99
N VAL A 20 0.87 -2.52 3.19
CA VAL A 20 -0.10 -3.63 3.32
C VAL A 20 -1.52 -3.16 2.97
N GLY A 21 -1.89 -1.93 3.33
CA GLY A 21 -3.19 -1.35 2.98
C GLY A 21 -3.42 -1.32 1.47
N GLY A 22 -2.48 -0.72 0.74
CA GLY A 22 -2.53 -0.65 -0.71
C GLY A 22 -2.31 -2.00 -1.38
N GLY A 23 -1.13 -2.59 -1.19
CA GLY A 23 -0.70 -3.77 -1.92
C GLY A 23 -1.62 -4.99 -1.72
N ILE A 24 -1.97 -5.29 -0.46
CA ILE A 24 -2.71 -6.51 -0.14
C ILE A 24 -4.22 -6.29 -0.25
N PHE A 25 -4.76 -5.21 0.32
CA PHE A 25 -6.21 -5.04 0.33
C PHE A 25 -6.75 -4.37 -0.93
N ALA A 26 -6.02 -3.41 -1.53
CA ALA A 26 -6.54 -2.69 -2.69
C ALA A 26 -6.26 -3.38 -4.04
N VAL A 27 -5.05 -3.95 -4.23
CA VAL A 27 -4.60 -4.39 -5.58
C VAL A 27 -4.25 -5.87 -5.69
N LEU A 28 -4.25 -6.65 -4.61
CA LEU A 28 -3.93 -8.09 -4.67
C LEU A 28 -4.80 -8.86 -5.67
N GLY A 29 -6.10 -8.55 -5.74
CA GLY A 29 -7.00 -9.19 -6.71
C GLY A 29 -6.57 -8.95 -8.16
N LEU A 30 -6.07 -7.75 -8.48
CA LEU A 30 -5.52 -7.42 -9.79
C LEU A 30 -4.16 -8.12 -10.03
N ALA A 31 -3.29 -8.16 -9.01
CA ALA A 31 -2.03 -8.91 -9.09
C ALA A 31 -2.26 -10.42 -9.32
N VAL A 32 -3.31 -11.00 -8.72
CA VAL A 32 -3.71 -12.40 -8.93
C VAL A 32 -4.33 -12.61 -10.32
N SER A 33 -5.15 -11.68 -10.81
CA SER A 33 -5.73 -11.81 -12.15
C SER A 33 -4.69 -11.69 -13.27
N LEU A 34 -3.66 -10.86 -13.08
CA LEU A 34 -2.56 -10.67 -14.01
C LEU A 34 -1.44 -11.72 -13.89
N GLY A 35 -1.15 -12.19 -12.68
CA GLY A 35 -0.05 -13.11 -12.41
C GLY A 35 -0.46 -14.59 -12.32
N LYS A 36 -1.73 -14.87 -12.01
CA LYS A 36 -2.30 -16.20 -11.80
C LYS A 36 -1.44 -17.03 -10.84
N GLY A 37 -1.07 -18.26 -11.22
CA GLY A 37 -0.21 -19.13 -10.41
C GLY A 37 1.18 -18.52 -10.11
N GLY A 38 1.62 -17.56 -10.91
CA GLY A 38 2.91 -16.89 -10.79
C GLY A 38 2.91 -15.64 -9.89
N THR A 39 1.77 -15.25 -9.31
CA THR A 39 1.67 -14.06 -8.45
C THR A 39 2.69 -14.04 -7.28
N PRO A 40 3.05 -15.15 -6.60
CA PRO A 40 4.11 -15.12 -5.60
C PRO A 40 5.47 -14.64 -6.15
N VAL A 41 5.80 -15.02 -7.39
CA VAL A 41 7.03 -14.56 -8.06
C VAL A 41 6.93 -13.09 -8.44
N SER A 42 5.76 -12.63 -8.87
CA SER A 42 5.50 -11.20 -9.10
C SER A 42 5.78 -10.34 -7.86
N PHE A 43 5.29 -10.76 -6.69
CA PHE A 43 5.57 -10.08 -5.42
C PHE A 43 7.06 -10.15 -5.03
N LEU A 44 7.75 -11.26 -5.33
CA LEU A 44 9.19 -11.37 -5.10
C LEU A 44 9.99 -10.38 -5.95
N ILE A 45 9.66 -10.25 -7.24
CA ILE A 45 10.29 -9.28 -8.14
C ILE A 45 10.06 -7.85 -7.64
N ALA A 46 8.81 -7.52 -7.28
CA ALA A 46 8.47 -6.22 -6.71
C ALA A 46 9.24 -5.93 -5.41
N GLY A 47 9.38 -6.94 -4.54
CA GLY A 47 10.15 -6.85 -3.31
C GLY A 47 11.64 -6.57 -3.55
N ILE A 48 12.25 -7.22 -4.54
CA ILE A 48 13.65 -6.96 -4.93
C ILE A 48 13.81 -5.52 -5.41
N ILE A 49 12.91 -5.04 -6.28
CA ILE A 49 12.94 -3.65 -6.75
C ILE A 49 12.79 -2.68 -5.57
N ALA A 50 11.84 -2.94 -4.67
CA ALA A 50 11.63 -2.13 -3.48
C ALA A 50 12.86 -2.10 -2.55
N LEU A 51 13.60 -3.21 -2.40
CA LEU A 51 14.84 -3.25 -1.62
C LEU A 51 15.94 -2.39 -2.24
N ILE A 52 16.11 -2.43 -3.56
CA ILE A 52 17.09 -1.59 -4.27
C ILE A 52 16.72 -0.10 -4.10
N THR A 53 15.45 0.25 -4.23
CA THR A 53 14.95 1.61 -3.98
C THR A 53 15.18 2.02 -2.53
N SER A 54 14.85 1.15 -1.57
CA SER A 54 15.03 1.40 -0.14
C SER A 54 16.49 1.66 0.22
N TYR A 55 17.42 0.87 -0.33
CA TYR A 55 18.86 1.08 -0.12
C TYR A 55 19.31 2.48 -0.58
N SER A 56 18.85 2.92 -1.76
CA SER A 56 19.12 4.26 -2.28
C SER A 56 18.54 5.34 -1.36
N TYR A 57 17.30 5.15 -0.90
CA TYR A 57 16.64 6.05 0.05
C TYR A 57 17.35 6.14 1.40
N VAL A 58 17.87 5.04 1.93
CA VAL A 58 18.65 5.04 3.17
C VAL A 58 19.92 5.88 3.01
N LYS A 59 20.68 5.67 1.93
CA LYS A 59 21.90 6.46 1.66
C LYS A 59 21.60 7.95 1.49
N LEU A 60 20.54 8.28 0.76
CA LEU A 60 20.12 9.67 0.54
C LEU A 60 19.59 10.34 1.81
N SER A 61 18.82 9.63 2.62
CA SER A 61 18.27 10.15 3.88
C SER A 61 19.36 10.43 4.92
N LEU A 62 20.40 9.59 4.97
CA LEU A 62 21.57 9.82 5.82
C LEU A 62 22.43 10.99 5.32
N SER A 63 22.55 11.16 3.99
CA SER A 63 23.35 12.23 3.39
C SER A 63 22.66 13.59 3.43
N PHE A 64 21.33 13.60 3.31
CA PHE A 64 20.49 14.81 3.24
C PHE A 64 19.33 14.71 4.26
N PRO A 65 19.62 14.81 5.58
CA PRO A 65 18.61 14.70 6.62
C PRO A 65 17.70 15.94 6.63
N ASP A 66 16.61 15.87 5.87
CA ASP A 66 15.69 16.98 5.63
C ASP A 66 14.24 16.49 5.69
N ARG A 67 13.34 17.31 6.22
CA ARG A 67 11.90 16.97 6.31
C ARG A 67 11.24 16.85 4.93
N GLY A 68 11.86 17.41 3.88
CA GLY A 68 11.37 17.33 2.50
C GLY A 68 11.56 15.96 1.83
N GLY A 69 12.33 15.04 2.41
CA GLY A 69 12.50 13.67 1.91
C GLY A 69 12.85 13.61 0.41
N THR A 70 12.05 12.88 -0.38
CA THR A 70 12.24 12.72 -1.83
C THR A 70 12.39 14.04 -2.58
N VAL A 71 11.63 15.08 -2.20
CA VAL A 71 11.71 16.42 -2.82
C VAL A 71 13.11 17.02 -2.64
N LYS A 72 13.72 16.80 -1.48
CA LYS A 72 15.09 17.26 -1.21
C LYS A 72 16.09 16.51 -2.08
N PHE A 73 15.94 15.19 -2.22
CA PHE A 73 16.86 14.36 -3.00
C PHE A 73 16.87 14.78 -4.47
N ILE A 74 15.69 14.98 -5.06
CA ILE A 74 15.57 15.44 -6.45
C ILE A 74 16.18 16.83 -6.62
N ASN A 75 15.83 17.78 -5.76
CA ASN A 75 16.38 19.14 -5.83
C ASN A 75 17.90 19.20 -5.64
N LYS A 76 18.47 18.27 -4.86
CA LYS A 76 19.92 18.21 -4.62
C LYS A 76 20.66 17.52 -5.76
N GLY A 77 20.06 16.50 -6.40
CA GLY A 77 20.63 15.80 -7.53
C GLY A 77 20.52 16.55 -8.86
N PHE A 78 19.41 17.23 -9.10
CA PHE A 78 19.09 17.85 -10.40
C PHE A 78 18.99 19.39 -10.36
N GLY A 79 19.24 20.00 -9.19
CA GLY A 79 19.04 21.43 -8.98
C GLY A 79 17.57 21.82 -8.85
N ARG A 80 17.30 23.10 -8.57
CA ARG A 80 15.94 23.64 -8.53
C ARG A 80 15.60 24.23 -9.90
N GLY A 81 14.63 23.63 -10.58
CA GLY A 81 14.21 24.06 -11.91
C GLY A 81 12.94 23.33 -12.35
N VAL A 82 12.57 23.52 -13.63
CA VAL A 82 11.33 22.96 -14.20
C VAL A 82 11.30 21.44 -14.09
N PHE A 83 12.41 20.75 -14.35
CA PHE A 83 12.50 19.29 -14.24
C PHE A 83 12.19 18.80 -12.81
N SER A 84 12.93 19.28 -11.81
CA SER A 84 12.71 18.91 -10.41
C SER A 84 11.31 19.30 -9.93
N GLY A 85 10.80 20.47 -10.34
CA GLY A 85 9.43 20.88 -10.08
C GLY A 85 8.41 19.91 -10.67
N GLY A 86 8.59 19.50 -11.93
CA GLY A 86 7.74 18.52 -12.61
C GLY A 86 7.70 17.16 -11.90
N ILE A 87 8.86 16.60 -11.58
CA ILE A 87 8.96 15.32 -10.87
C ILE A 87 8.34 15.39 -9.46
N ASN A 88 8.54 16.50 -8.74
CA ASN A 88 7.93 16.69 -7.42
C ASN A 88 6.41 16.83 -7.49
N ASN A 89 5.87 17.48 -8.54
CA ASN A 89 4.43 17.52 -8.78
C ASN A 89 3.86 16.15 -9.14
N LEU A 90 4.59 15.34 -9.93
CA LEU A 90 4.20 13.95 -10.20
C LEU A 90 4.12 13.12 -8.93
N LEU A 91 5.07 13.29 -7.99
CA LEU A 91 5.02 12.66 -6.67
C LEU A 91 3.79 13.12 -5.87
N TRP A 92 3.43 14.40 -5.94
CA TRP A 92 2.22 14.88 -5.26
C TRP A 92 0.95 14.28 -5.87
N ILE A 93 0.85 14.23 -7.20
CA ILE A 93 -0.26 13.60 -7.92
C ILE A 93 -0.36 12.10 -7.59
N SER A 94 0.77 11.40 -7.46
CA SER A 94 0.75 9.97 -7.10
C SER A 94 0.16 9.73 -5.71
N TYR A 95 0.39 10.62 -4.74
CA TYR A 95 -0.29 10.55 -3.45
C TYR A 95 -1.80 10.77 -3.56
N ILE A 96 -2.28 11.65 -4.44
CA ILE A 96 -3.72 11.84 -4.68
C ILE A 96 -4.34 10.57 -5.27
N ILE A 97 -3.69 9.97 -6.27
CA ILE A 97 -4.14 8.71 -6.86
C ILE A 97 -4.16 7.59 -5.81
N MET A 98 -3.14 7.51 -4.96
CA MET A 98 -3.06 6.53 -3.88
C MET A 98 -4.20 6.68 -2.87
N LEU A 99 -4.55 7.91 -2.48
CA LEU A 99 -5.70 8.16 -1.60
C LEU A 99 -7.01 7.70 -2.25
N SER A 100 -7.19 7.95 -3.55
CA SER A 100 -8.35 7.47 -4.32
C SER A 100 -8.40 5.95 -4.43
N LEU A 101 -7.24 5.29 -4.56
CA LEU A 101 -7.14 3.83 -4.55
C LEU A 101 -7.58 3.25 -3.20
N TYR A 102 -7.13 3.85 -2.09
CA TYR A 102 -7.50 3.39 -0.75
C TYR A 102 -8.98 3.60 -0.44
N SER A 103 -9.55 4.73 -0.84
CA SER A 103 -10.99 4.98 -0.67
C SER A 103 -11.83 4.04 -1.54
N SER A 104 -11.39 3.75 -2.77
CA SER A 104 -12.03 2.78 -3.66
C SER A 104 -12.02 1.37 -3.06
N ALA A 105 -10.89 0.94 -2.49
CA ALA A 105 -10.79 -0.33 -1.78
C ALA A 105 -11.78 -0.39 -0.61
N PHE A 106 -11.83 0.66 0.22
CA PHE A 106 -12.80 0.75 1.32
C PHE A 106 -14.25 0.67 0.82
N GLY A 107 -14.59 1.43 -0.22
CA GLY A 107 -15.91 1.41 -0.86
C GLY A 107 -16.27 0.06 -1.49
N SER A 108 -15.29 -0.74 -1.89
CA SER A 108 -15.52 -2.08 -2.45
C SER A 108 -15.78 -3.15 -1.37
N TYR A 109 -15.15 -3.03 -0.20
CA TYR A 109 -15.33 -4.00 0.89
C TYR A 109 -16.49 -3.65 1.83
N ALA A 110 -16.66 -2.38 2.20
CA ALA A 110 -17.59 -1.96 3.25
C ALA A 110 -19.07 -2.37 3.00
N PRO A 111 -19.63 -2.28 1.77
CA PRO A 111 -20.99 -2.75 1.49
C PRO A 111 -21.20 -4.24 1.77
N ASN A 112 -20.15 -5.07 1.69
CA ASN A 112 -20.27 -6.51 1.98
C ASN A 112 -20.32 -6.81 3.49
N LEU A 113 -19.95 -5.84 4.34
CA LEU A 113 -20.06 -5.94 5.79
C LEU A 113 -21.39 -5.34 6.29
N TRP A 114 -21.81 -4.23 5.71
CA TRP A 114 -23.03 -3.54 6.08
C TRP A 114 -23.65 -2.80 4.88
N GLU A 115 -24.85 -3.21 4.50
CA GLU A 115 -25.65 -2.55 3.46
C GLU A 115 -26.52 -1.44 4.07
N ILE A 116 -26.49 -0.24 3.46
CA ILE A 116 -27.21 0.94 3.97
C ILE A 116 -28.49 1.16 3.17
N THR A 117 -28.40 1.11 1.84
CA THR A 117 -29.51 1.47 0.94
C THR A 117 -30.11 0.27 0.19
N GLY A 118 -29.48 -0.90 0.31
CA GLY A 118 -29.83 -2.10 -0.48
C GLY A 118 -29.33 -2.03 -1.93
N ASN A 119 -28.71 -0.93 -2.36
CA ASN A 119 -28.03 -0.82 -3.64
C ASN A 119 -26.52 -0.74 -3.43
N LYS A 120 -25.82 -1.84 -3.77
CA LYS A 120 -24.36 -1.95 -3.59
C LYS A 120 -23.56 -0.87 -4.29
N SER A 121 -24.01 -0.40 -5.47
CA SER A 121 -23.30 0.66 -6.21
C SER A 121 -23.37 1.99 -5.45
N LEU A 122 -24.58 2.34 -4.98
CA LEU A 122 -24.78 3.55 -4.19
C LEU A 122 -24.03 3.48 -2.85
N ASP A 123 -24.11 2.34 -2.16
CA ASP A 123 -23.40 2.13 -0.89
C ASP A 123 -21.88 2.24 -1.08
N SER A 124 -21.33 1.71 -2.16
CA SER A 124 -19.89 1.84 -2.47
C SER A 124 -19.47 3.30 -2.59
N HIS A 125 -20.26 4.13 -3.30
CA HIS A 125 -20.01 5.55 -3.45
C HIS A 125 -20.15 6.33 -2.13
N ILE A 126 -21.09 5.93 -1.26
CA ILE A 126 -21.25 6.51 0.07
C ILE A 126 -20.02 6.18 0.94
N TYR A 127 -19.59 4.92 0.97
CA TYR A 127 -18.42 4.51 1.77
C TYR A 127 -17.11 5.14 1.29
N LEU A 128 -16.86 5.19 -0.03
CA LEU A 128 -15.63 5.79 -0.54
C LEU A 128 -15.57 7.31 -0.27
N SER A 129 -16.70 8.01 -0.35
CA SER A 129 -16.76 9.45 -0.09
C SER A 129 -16.64 9.75 1.41
N SER A 130 -17.34 8.97 2.24
CA SER A 130 -17.34 9.15 3.69
C SER A 130 -15.97 8.91 4.31
N ILE A 131 -15.21 7.89 3.86
CA ILE A 131 -13.88 7.63 4.40
C ILE A 131 -12.89 8.76 4.08
N ILE A 132 -12.99 9.39 2.90
CA ILE A 132 -12.17 10.56 2.56
C ILE A 132 -12.49 11.73 3.48
N ILE A 133 -13.77 12.05 3.66
CA ILE A 133 -14.21 13.17 4.50
C ILE A 133 -13.81 12.93 5.96
N LEU A 134 -14.05 11.72 6.48
CA LEU A 134 -13.72 11.34 7.85
C LEU A 134 -12.20 11.38 8.09
N ALA A 135 -11.40 10.78 7.19
CA ALA A 135 -9.94 10.79 7.30
C ALA A 135 -9.39 12.23 7.24
N THR A 136 -9.96 13.08 6.38
CA THR A 136 -9.61 14.49 6.28
C THR A 136 -9.89 15.21 7.59
N PHE A 137 -11.09 15.04 8.17
CA PHE A 137 -11.46 15.68 9.43
C PHE A 137 -10.55 15.24 10.59
N ILE A 138 -10.28 13.93 10.71
CA ILE A 138 -9.38 13.41 11.75
C ILE A 138 -7.96 13.97 11.57
N ASN A 139 -7.48 14.06 10.33
CA ASN A 139 -6.16 14.61 10.02
C ASN A 139 -6.04 16.09 10.43
N TYR A 140 -7.06 16.90 10.11
CA TYR A 140 -7.13 18.30 10.54
C TYR A 140 -7.19 18.45 12.07
N TYR A 141 -7.93 17.57 12.76
CA TYR A 141 -8.07 17.64 14.21
C TYR A 141 -6.79 17.25 14.95
N SER A 142 -6.19 16.10 14.63
CA SER A 142 -4.96 15.67 15.29
C SER A 142 -4.20 14.57 14.54
N ILE A 143 -3.05 14.93 13.98
CA ILE A 143 -2.09 14.00 13.36
C ILE A 143 -1.62 12.91 14.35
N LYS A 144 -1.60 13.20 15.66
CA LYS A 144 -1.22 12.20 16.69
C LYS A 144 -2.27 11.10 16.85
N VAL A 145 -3.55 11.47 16.73
CA VAL A 145 -4.64 10.50 16.81
C VAL A 145 -4.57 9.56 15.61
N VAL A 146 -4.30 10.10 14.41
CA VAL A 146 -4.06 9.31 13.20
C VAL A 146 -2.93 8.30 13.41
N GLY A 147 -1.76 8.73 13.89
CA GLY A 147 -0.62 7.83 14.10
C GLY A 147 -0.88 6.71 15.13
N LYS A 148 -1.68 6.99 16.17
CA LYS A 148 -2.09 5.96 17.14
C LYS A 148 -3.08 4.96 16.53
N ILE A 149 -4.10 5.45 15.83
CA ILE A 149 -5.08 4.61 15.12
C ILE A 149 -4.35 3.70 14.12
N GLU A 150 -3.42 4.27 13.36
CA GLU A 150 -2.63 3.53 12.37
C GLU A 150 -1.76 2.46 13.02
N SER A 151 -1.05 2.79 14.11
CA SER A 151 -0.22 1.81 14.83
C SER A 151 -1.04 0.62 15.33
N PHE A 152 -2.23 0.88 15.86
CA PHE A 152 -3.14 -0.16 16.31
C PHE A 152 -3.71 -0.99 15.15
N ALA A 153 -4.16 -0.32 14.07
CA ALA A 153 -4.68 -0.98 12.87
C ALA A 153 -3.64 -1.89 12.20
N VAL A 154 -2.36 -1.50 12.23
CA VAL A 154 -1.26 -2.31 11.70
C VAL A 154 -1.07 -3.60 12.49
N ILE A 155 -1.15 -3.54 13.82
CA ILE A 155 -1.05 -4.75 14.64
C ILE A 155 -2.21 -5.70 14.32
N ILE A 156 -3.44 -5.20 14.27
CA ILE A 156 -4.63 -6.02 13.96
C ILE A 156 -4.48 -6.69 12.59
N LYS A 157 -4.19 -5.91 11.54
CA LYS A 157 -4.12 -6.46 10.19
C LYS A 157 -2.97 -7.44 10.02
N LEU A 158 -1.84 -7.25 10.70
CA LEU A 158 -0.73 -8.21 10.68
C LEU A 158 -1.13 -9.53 11.34
N VAL A 159 -1.84 -9.49 12.48
CA VAL A 159 -2.36 -10.70 13.11
C VAL A 159 -3.31 -11.44 12.17
N ILE A 160 -4.23 -10.73 11.52
CA ILE A 160 -5.16 -11.32 10.54
C ILE A 160 -4.39 -11.95 9.37
N LEU A 161 -3.42 -11.24 8.78
CA LEU A 161 -2.67 -11.74 7.64
C LEU A 161 -1.77 -12.93 7.98
N ILE A 162 -1.10 -12.90 9.14
CA ILE A 162 -0.29 -14.03 9.60
C ILE A 162 -1.19 -15.25 9.84
N SER A 163 -2.36 -15.06 10.45
CA SER A 163 -3.34 -16.13 10.63
C SER A 163 -3.82 -16.68 9.29
N PHE A 164 -4.10 -15.80 8.33
CA PHE A 164 -4.50 -16.17 6.97
C PHE A 164 -3.41 -16.97 6.25
N VAL A 165 -2.14 -16.60 6.41
CA VAL A 165 -1.00 -17.35 5.85
C VAL A 165 -0.92 -18.75 6.46
N PHE A 166 -1.05 -18.90 7.78
CA PHE A 166 -0.99 -20.22 8.42
C PHE A 166 -2.18 -21.11 8.02
N ILE A 167 -3.40 -20.57 8.04
CA ILE A 167 -4.62 -21.29 7.62
C ILE A 167 -4.53 -21.65 6.13
N GLY A 168 -4.09 -20.71 5.29
CA GLY A 168 -3.90 -20.93 3.87
C GLY A 168 -2.86 -22.01 3.59
N ALA A 169 -1.70 -21.95 4.26
CA ALA A 169 -0.65 -22.97 4.13
C ALA A 169 -1.15 -24.36 4.55
N TYR A 170 -1.88 -24.45 5.66
CA TYR A 170 -2.54 -25.70 6.07
C TYR A 170 -3.55 -26.19 5.02
N GLY A 171 -4.36 -25.29 4.49
CA GLY A 171 -5.37 -25.57 3.46
C GLY A 171 -4.82 -25.90 2.07
N LEU A 172 -3.50 -25.77 1.84
CA LEU A 172 -2.84 -26.23 0.62
C LEU A 172 -2.57 -27.74 0.64
N PHE A 173 -2.39 -28.34 1.82
CA PHE A 173 -2.14 -29.78 1.92
C PHE A 173 -3.39 -30.57 1.50
N GLY A 174 -3.27 -31.38 0.45
CA GLY A 174 -4.38 -32.16 -0.09
C GLY A 174 -5.39 -31.35 -0.91
N ASN A 175 -5.09 -30.09 -1.24
CA ASN A 175 -6.01 -29.24 -2.01
C ASN A 175 -5.99 -29.65 -3.50
N PRO A 176 -7.15 -29.98 -4.11
CA PRO A 176 -7.20 -30.36 -5.53
C PRO A 176 -6.77 -29.21 -6.46
N ASN A 177 -6.85 -27.96 -6.00
CA ASN A 177 -6.48 -26.76 -6.76
C ASN A 177 -4.99 -26.43 -6.69
N PHE A 178 -4.15 -27.23 -6.01
CA PHE A 178 -2.71 -26.96 -5.92
C PHE A 178 -2.03 -26.84 -7.30
N HIS A 179 -2.56 -27.55 -8.30
CA HIS A 179 -2.10 -27.47 -9.68
C HIS A 179 -2.21 -26.06 -10.30
N GLN A 180 -3.05 -25.16 -9.76
CA GLN A 180 -3.16 -23.77 -10.24
C GLN A 180 -1.87 -22.97 -10.05
N LEU A 181 -0.99 -23.40 -9.14
CA LEU A 181 0.34 -22.78 -8.92
C LEU A 181 1.41 -23.30 -9.89
N ALA A 182 1.12 -24.33 -10.68
CA ALA A 182 2.08 -24.89 -11.63
C ALA A 182 2.49 -23.85 -12.69
N ILE A 183 3.73 -23.96 -13.17
CA ILE A 183 4.33 -23.03 -14.15
C ILE A 183 3.47 -22.92 -15.43
N SER A 184 2.74 -23.97 -15.79
CA SER A 184 1.80 -23.96 -16.93
C SER A 184 0.66 -22.95 -16.79
N ASN A 185 0.32 -22.56 -15.56
CA ASN A 185 -0.73 -21.61 -15.24
C ASN A 185 -0.20 -20.20 -14.97
N TRP A 186 1.09 -19.96 -15.23
CA TRP A 186 1.69 -18.65 -15.10
C TRP A 186 1.43 -17.85 -16.38
N GLU A 187 1.29 -16.53 -16.21
CA GLU A 187 1.17 -15.62 -17.33
C GLU A 187 2.56 -15.29 -17.93
N SER A 188 2.57 -14.57 -19.04
CA SER A 188 3.82 -14.19 -19.72
C SER A 188 4.76 -13.41 -18.79
N PRO A 189 6.10 -13.47 -19.01
CA PRO A 189 7.06 -12.77 -18.14
C PRO A 189 6.77 -11.28 -17.96
N LEU A 190 6.28 -10.61 -19.01
CA LEU A 190 5.88 -9.21 -18.95
C LEU A 190 4.68 -9.01 -18.00
N LYS A 191 3.67 -9.88 -18.08
CA LYS A 191 2.51 -9.82 -17.19
C LYS A 191 2.88 -10.12 -15.75
N LEU A 192 3.79 -11.07 -15.52
CA LEU A 192 4.31 -11.35 -14.19
C LEU A 192 5.04 -10.14 -13.59
N LEU A 193 5.83 -9.43 -14.41
CA LEU A 193 6.48 -8.19 -13.99
C LEU A 193 5.43 -7.11 -13.64
N THR A 194 4.46 -6.87 -14.53
CA THR A 194 3.41 -5.86 -14.29
C THR A 194 2.51 -6.23 -13.12
N ALA A 195 2.25 -7.52 -12.88
CA ALA A 195 1.46 -8.01 -11.76
C ALA A 195 2.13 -7.73 -10.40
N GLY A 196 3.46 -7.59 -10.37
CA GLY A 196 4.17 -7.17 -9.15
C GLY A 196 4.18 -5.65 -8.97
N MET A 197 3.94 -4.89 -10.04
CA MET A 197 4.01 -3.43 -10.06
C MET A 197 2.66 -2.73 -9.90
N VAL A 198 1.57 -3.50 -9.77
CA VAL A 198 0.22 -2.98 -9.46
C VAL A 198 0.07 -2.61 -8.00
#